data_AF-A0A8J6PCV2-F1
#
_entry.id   AF-A0A8J6PCV2-F1
#
_cell.length_a   1.000
_cell.length_b   1.000
_cell.length_c   1.000
_cell.angle_alpha   90.00
_cell.angle_beta   90.00
_cell.angle_gamma   90.00
#
_symmetry.space_group_name_H-M   'P 1'
#
loop_
_entity.id
_entity.type
_entity.pdbx_description
1 polymer ?
#
loop_
_entity_poly.entity_id
_entity_poly.type
_entity_poly.pdbx_seq_one_letter_code
_entity_poly.pdbx_strand_id
1 'polypeptide(L)'
;MKETLTFRAKEADQEIKSDAGKWRITLVPPQIIFDIAEVREYGVKKYKDPENWKRVEKARYINALFRHLFAWLMNPYSSDRESGISHLKHAACNMAFLCELQAREEKELERLEEEIMA
;
A
#
# COMPACT_ATOMS: atom_id res chain seq x y z
N MET A 1 -2.39 31.35 26.66
CA MET A 1 -1.45 31.37 25.52
C MET A 1 -0.77 30.02 25.40
N LYS A 2 -1.10 29.26 24.35
CA LYS A 2 -0.29 28.14 23.85
C LYS A 2 -0.30 28.31 22.34
N GLU A 3 0.75 28.93 21.81
CA GLU A 3 1.00 28.99 20.38
C GLU A 3 1.28 27.56 19.91
N THR A 4 0.29 26.96 19.28
CA THR A 4 0.50 25.75 18.50
C THR A 4 1.31 26.18 17.27
N LEU A 5 2.61 25.89 17.28
CA LEU A 5 3.48 25.97 16.10
C LEU A 5 2.89 25.07 15.00
N THR A 6 2.01 25.65 14.20
CA THR A 6 1.64 25.08 12.92
C THR A 6 2.76 25.45 11.96
N PHE A 7 3.58 24.47 11.59
CA PHE A 7 4.53 24.61 10.49
C PHE A 7 3.72 24.72 9.18
N ARG A 8 3.11 25.88 8.95
CA ARG A 8 2.61 26.25 7.62
C ARG A 8 3.86 26.47 6.78
N ALA A 9 4.22 25.46 5.98
CA ALA A 9 5.19 25.64 4.93
C ALA A 9 4.76 26.87 4.10
N LYS A 10 5.66 27.84 3.97
CA LYS A 10 5.48 29.01 3.12
C LYS A 10 5.04 28.53 1.73
N GLU A 11 4.00 29.13 1.15
CA GLU A 11 3.58 28.79 -0.22
C GLU A 11 4.80 28.87 -1.13
N ALA A 12 5.19 27.73 -1.71
CA ALA A 12 6.42 27.59 -2.48
C ALA A 12 6.21 28.13 -3.89
N ASP A 13 7.24 28.77 -4.44
CA ASP A 13 7.24 29.32 -5.79
C ASP A 13 6.97 28.23 -6.84
N GLN A 14 5.80 28.32 -7.48
CA GLN A 14 5.32 27.34 -8.46
C GLN A 14 5.89 27.57 -9.86
N GLU A 15 6.58 28.69 -10.13
CA GLU A 15 7.27 28.93 -11.41
C GLU A 15 8.56 28.08 -11.51
N ILE A 16 9.26 27.88 -10.39
CA ILE A 16 10.50 27.09 -10.32
C ILE A 16 10.19 25.59 -10.18
N LYS A 17 9.17 25.24 -9.39
CA LYS A 17 8.73 23.85 -9.22
C LYS A 17 7.23 23.78 -8.96
N SER A 18 6.48 23.34 -9.98
CA SER A 18 5.04 23.10 -9.85
C SER A 18 4.79 21.79 -9.10
N ASP A 19 4.62 21.88 -7.78
CA ASP A 19 4.27 20.77 -6.90
C ASP A 19 3.01 21.02 -6.07
N ALA A 20 2.35 22.16 -6.27
CA ALA A 20 1.00 22.40 -5.78
C ALA A 20 0.04 21.30 -6.25
N GLY A 21 -0.78 20.81 -5.32
CA GLY A 21 -1.71 19.70 -5.55
C GLY A 21 -1.07 18.31 -5.61
N LYS A 22 0.26 18.18 -5.61
CA LYS A 22 0.91 16.86 -5.55
C LYS A 22 0.88 16.30 -4.13
N TRP A 23 0.66 15.00 -4.01
CA TRP A 23 0.73 14.30 -2.73
C TRP A 23 2.13 14.43 -2.13
N ARG A 24 2.21 14.87 -0.87
CA ARG A 24 3.46 14.87 -0.09
C ARG A 24 3.72 13.45 0.42
N ILE A 25 4.29 12.60 -0.44
CA ILE A 25 4.57 11.18 -0.14
C ILE A 25 5.36 10.98 1.16
N THR A 26 6.21 11.95 1.52
CA THR A 26 6.97 11.94 2.79
C THR A 26 6.10 12.02 4.04
N LEU A 27 4.80 12.29 3.93
CA LEU A 27 3.86 12.22 5.06
C LEU A 27 3.44 10.79 5.41
N VAL A 28 3.72 9.81 4.53
CA VAL A 28 3.49 8.40 4.84
C VAL A 28 4.49 7.95 5.91
N PRO A 29 4.06 7.34 7.03
CA PRO A 29 4.98 6.80 8.04
C PRO A 29 5.92 5.76 7.41
N PRO A 30 7.26 5.93 7.47
CA PRO A 30 8.18 5.10 6.70
C PRO A 30 8.21 3.63 7.15
N GLN A 31 7.78 3.32 8.38
CA GLN A 31 7.73 1.94 8.89
C GLN A 31 6.94 1.00 7.98
N ILE A 32 5.84 1.47 7.39
CA ILE A 32 4.99 0.64 6.52
C ILE A 32 5.74 0.20 5.25
N ILE A 33 6.69 1.01 4.78
CA ILE A 33 7.50 0.70 3.61
C ILE A 33 8.40 -0.51 3.90
N PHE A 34 9.08 -0.51 5.04
CA PHE A 34 9.93 -1.63 5.47
C PHE A 34 9.12 -2.89 5.76
N ASP A 35 7.95 -2.74 6.38
CA ASP A 35 7.06 -3.85 6.70
C ASP A 35 6.53 -4.57 5.45
N ILE A 36 6.11 -3.81 4.45
CA ILE A 36 5.70 -4.36 3.16
C ILE A 36 6.89 -4.97 2.43
N ALA A 37 8.06 -4.32 2.45
CA ALA A 37 9.27 -4.84 1.81
C ALA A 37 9.67 -6.22 2.36
N GLU A 38 9.64 -6.42 3.67
CA GLU A 38 9.94 -7.72 4.30
C GLU A 38 9.00 -8.84 3.81
N VAL A 39 7.69 -8.58 3.78
CA VAL A 39 6.70 -9.55 3.26
C VAL A 39 6.92 -9.82 1.77
N ARG A 40 7.24 -8.77 0.99
CA ARG A 40 7.55 -8.90 -0.44
C ARG A 40 8.79 -9.75 -0.66
N GLU A 41 9.87 -9.54 0.09
CA GLU A 41 11.10 -10.35 -0.01
C GLU A 41 10.84 -11.82 0.32
N TYR A 42 10.07 -12.11 1.37
CA TYR A 42 9.62 -13.48 1.67
C TYR A 42 8.83 -14.08 0.50
N GLY A 43 7.86 -13.34 -0.05
CA GLY A 43 7.07 -13.77 -1.21
C GLY A 43 7.92 -14.05 -2.44
N VAL A 44 8.86 -13.17 -2.78
CA VAL A 44 9.79 -13.33 -3.91
C VAL A 44 10.66 -14.57 -3.69
N LYS A 45 11.22 -14.75 -2.49
CA LYS A 45 12.05 -15.91 -2.15
C LYS A 45 11.28 -17.21 -2.32
N LYS A 46 10.00 -17.24 -1.95
CA LYS A 46 9.12 -18.41 -2.01
C LYS A 46 8.65 -18.70 -3.43
N TYR A 47 8.12 -17.71 -4.15
CA TYR A 47 7.45 -17.88 -5.44
C TYR A 47 8.32 -17.56 -6.66
N LYS A 48 9.58 -17.15 -6.45
CA LYS A 48 10.63 -16.94 -7.47
C LYS A 48 10.36 -15.84 -8.51
N ASP A 49 9.28 -15.08 -8.34
CA ASP A 49 8.91 -13.99 -9.25
C ASP A 49 8.32 -12.82 -8.45
N PRO A 50 8.91 -11.60 -8.54
CA PRO A 50 8.42 -10.42 -7.85
C PRO A 50 7.10 -9.86 -8.38
N GLU A 51 6.61 -10.33 -9.52
CA GLU A 51 5.43 -9.82 -10.21
C GLU A 51 4.23 -10.77 -10.11
N ASN A 52 4.42 -11.99 -9.58
CA ASN A 52 3.36 -12.98 -9.43
C ASN A 52 2.13 -12.46 -8.66
N TRP A 53 2.32 -11.51 -7.74
CA TRP A 53 1.22 -10.91 -6.98
C TRP A 53 0.19 -10.19 -7.87
N LYS A 54 0.60 -9.66 -9.03
CA LYS A 54 -0.30 -8.99 -9.98
C LYS A 54 -1.31 -9.93 -10.62
N ARG A 55 -1.02 -11.24 -10.61
CA ARG A 55 -1.81 -12.29 -11.27
C ARG A 55 -2.79 -12.98 -10.31
N VAL A 56 -2.79 -12.60 -9.04
CA VAL A 56 -3.64 -13.19 -8.00
C VAL A 56 -4.97 -12.45 -7.95
N GLU A 57 -6.06 -13.20 -7.86
CA GLU A 57 -7.41 -12.64 -7.80
C GLU A 57 -7.63 -11.82 -6.52
N LYS A 58 -8.28 -10.64 -6.62
CA LYS A 58 -8.56 -9.75 -5.46
C LYS A 58 -9.21 -10.49 -4.30
N ALA A 59 -10.15 -11.39 -4.57
CA ALA A 59 -10.83 -12.20 -3.55
C ALA A 59 -9.85 -13.00 -2.66
N ARG A 60 -8.72 -13.46 -3.22
CA ARG A 60 -7.69 -14.18 -2.45
C ARG A 60 -6.92 -13.25 -1.53
N TYR A 61 -6.64 -12.03 -1.97
CA TYR A 61 -6.04 -11.00 -1.12
C TYR A 61 -6.98 -10.51 -0.03
N ILE A 62 -8.28 -10.36 -0.31
CA ILE A 62 -9.29 -10.04 0.69
C ILE A 62 -9.32 -11.12 1.78
N ASN A 63 -9.40 -12.40 1.37
CA ASN A 63 -9.38 -13.52 2.32
C ASN A 63 -8.08 -13.58 3.13
N ALA A 64 -6.92 -13.35 2.51
CA ALA A 64 -5.64 -13.31 3.22
C ALA A 64 -5.57 -12.15 4.22
N LEU A 65 -5.96 -10.94 3.78
CA LEU A 65 -6.04 -9.75 4.61
C LEU A 65 -6.86 -10.03 5.88
N PHE A 66 -8.08 -10.57 5.74
CA PHE A 66 -8.92 -10.86 6.90
C PHE A 66 -8.30 -11.89 7.85
N ARG A 67 -7.69 -12.97 7.33
CA ARG A 67 -7.01 -13.96 8.20
C ARG A 67 -5.88 -13.32 9.02
N HIS A 68 -5.03 -12.50 8.39
CA HIS A 68 -3.95 -11.83 9.11
C HIS A 68 -4.47 -10.73 10.04
N LEU A 69 -5.45 -9.95 9.61
CA LEU A 69 -6.05 -8.91 10.45
C LEU A 69 -6.68 -9.50 11.71
N PHE A 70 -7.47 -10.57 11.61
CA PHE A 70 -8.07 -11.22 12.77
C PHE A 70 -7.03 -11.87 13.68
N ALA A 71 -6.00 -12.53 13.14
CA ALA A 71 -4.92 -13.07 13.95
C ALA A 71 -4.19 -11.97 14.74
N TRP A 72 -3.92 -10.84 14.11
CA TRP A 72 -3.32 -9.67 14.78
C TRP A 72 -4.24 -9.06 15.84
N LEU A 73 -5.55 -8.94 15.57
CA LEU A 73 -6.51 -8.43 16.55
C LEU A 73 -6.58 -9.32 17.81
N MET A 74 -6.48 -10.64 17.63
CA MET A 74 -6.50 -11.59 18.75
C MET A 74 -5.17 -11.62 19.52
N ASN A 75 -4.04 -11.43 18.83
CA ASN A 75 -2.73 -11.32 19.44
C ASN A 75 -1.80 -10.40 18.60
N PRO A 76 -1.63 -9.13 19.00
CA PRO A 76 -0.85 -8.16 18.23
C PRO A 76 0.63 -8.52 18.04
N TYR A 77 1.18 -9.36 18.91
CA TYR A 77 2.58 -9.80 18.88
C TYR A 77 2.77 -11.15 18.18
N SER A 78 1.70 -11.75 17.66
CA SER A 78 1.78 -13.01 16.92
C SER A 78 2.33 -12.82 15.50
N SER A 79 2.91 -13.89 14.98
CA SER A 79 3.46 -13.96 13.63
C SER A 79 2.89 -15.14 12.86
N ASP A 80 2.82 -14.99 11.55
CA ASP A 80 2.38 -16.04 10.64
C ASP A 80 3.32 -17.25 10.74
N ARG A 81 2.73 -18.44 10.89
CA ARG A 81 3.48 -19.68 11.16
C ARG A 81 4.41 -20.08 10.02
N GLU A 82 4.05 -19.75 8.78
CA GLU A 82 4.82 -20.16 7.61
C GLU A 82 6.05 -19.26 7.41
N SER A 83 5.84 -17.95 7.49
CA SER A 83 6.87 -16.95 7.23
C SER A 83 7.67 -16.53 8.45
N GLY A 84 7.10 -16.66 9.65
CA GLY A 84 7.64 -16.06 10.87
C GLY A 84 7.47 -14.54 10.95
N ILE A 85 6.75 -13.93 10.01
CA ILE A 85 6.56 -12.47 9.91
C ILE A 85 5.26 -12.07 10.60
N SER A 86 5.25 -10.90 11.25
CA SER A 86 4.07 -10.35 11.91
C SER A 86 2.83 -10.32 11.02
N HIS A 87 1.69 -10.71 11.59
CA HIS A 87 0.40 -10.65 10.89
C HIS A 87 0.02 -9.23 10.44
N LEU A 88 0.40 -8.19 11.19
CA LEU A 88 0.12 -6.80 10.81
C LEU A 88 0.83 -6.42 9.51
N LYS A 89 2.08 -6.86 9.34
CA LYS A 89 2.86 -6.59 8.12
C LYS A 89 2.25 -7.29 6.91
N HIS A 90 1.83 -8.55 7.07
CA HIS A 90 1.08 -9.27 6.04
C HIS A 90 -0.23 -8.55 5.70
N ALA A 91 -0.99 -8.09 6.69
CA ALA A 91 -2.21 -7.32 6.45
C ALA A 91 -1.92 -6.03 5.65
N ALA A 92 -0.88 -5.27 6.02
CA ALA A 92 -0.44 -4.09 5.28
C ALA A 92 -0.05 -4.40 3.83
N CYS A 93 0.72 -5.47 3.59
CA CYS A 93 1.10 -5.90 2.24
C CYS A 93 -0.11 -6.32 1.40
N ASN A 94 -1.06 -7.07 1.97
CA ASN A 94 -2.29 -7.45 1.27
C ASN A 94 -3.14 -6.23 0.91
N MET A 95 -3.24 -5.24 1.82
CA MET A 95 -3.94 -3.99 1.53
C MET A 95 -3.26 -3.22 0.39
N ALA A 96 -1.92 -3.12 0.41
CA ALA A 96 -1.16 -2.46 -0.65
C ALA A 96 -1.38 -3.12 -2.02
N PHE A 97 -1.44 -4.46 -2.08
CA PHE A 97 -1.79 -5.17 -3.32
C PHE A 97 -3.19 -4.83 -3.79
N LEU A 98 -4.18 -4.79 -2.88
CA LEU A 98 -5.56 -4.45 -3.24
C LEU A 98 -5.68 -3.03 -3.78
N CYS A 99 -5.04 -2.04 -3.15
CA CYS A 99 -5.01 -0.65 -3.63
C CYS A 99 -4.42 -0.55 -5.04
N GLU A 100 -3.31 -1.25 -5.29
CA GLU A 100 -2.63 -1.23 -6.59
C GLU A 100 -3.42 -1.97 -7.69
N LEU A 101 -4.06 -3.10 -7.36
CA LEU A 101 -4.93 -3.81 -8.29
C LEU A 101 -6.19 -2.99 -8.63
N GLN A 102 -6.80 -2.36 -7.62
CA GLN A 102 -7.97 -1.49 -7.81
C GLN A 102 -7.63 -0.29 -8.71
N ALA A 103 -6.52 0.41 -8.45
CA ALA A 103 -6.09 1.54 -9.25
C ALA A 103 -5.76 1.17 -10.72
N ARG A 104 -5.36 -0.08 -10.98
CA ARG A 104 -5.15 -0.57 -12.36
C ARG A 104 -6.47 -0.80 -13.08
N GLU A 105 -7.44 -1.39 -12.40
CA GLU A 105 -8.77 -1.62 -12.95
C GLU A 105 -9.47 -0.30 -13.26
N GLU A 106 -9.37 0.69 -12.37
CA GLU A 106 -9.92 2.04 -12.59
C GLU A 106 -9.34 2.70 -13.84
N LYS A 107 -8.01 2.67 -14.01
CA LYS A 107 -7.35 3.20 -15.20
C LYS A 107 -7.72 2.46 -16.49
N GLU A 108 -7.93 1.16 -16.41
CA GLU A 108 -8.36 0.35 -17.54
C GLU A 108 -9.78 0.74 -17.97
N LEU A 109 -10.69 0.92 -17.00
CA LEU A 109 -12.04 1.38 -17.25
C LEU A 109 -12.04 2.78 -17.88
N GLU A 110 -11.28 3.72 -17.33
CA GLU A 110 -11.12 5.07 -17.89
C GLU A 110 -10.64 5.02 -19.35
N ARG A 111 -9.63 4.19 -19.66
CA ARG A 111 -9.14 4.02 -21.04
C ARG A 111 -10.21 3.46 -21.97
N LEU A 112 -10.95 2.45 -21.53
CA LEU A 112 -12.02 1.86 -22.34
C LEU A 112 -13.16 2.85 -22.59
N GLU A 113 -13.49 3.67 -21.60
CA GLU A 113 -14.48 4.74 -21.75
C GLU A 113 -14.01 5.79 -22.78
N GLU A 114 -12.74 6.19 -22.74
CA GLU A 114 -12.15 7.09 -23.74
C GLU A 114 -12.18 6.48 -25.15
N GLU A 115 -11.83 5.20 -25.29
CA GLU A 115 -11.84 4.47 -26.57
C GLU A 115 -13.25 4.33 -27.16
N ILE A 116 -14.28 4.16 -26.32
CA ILE A 116 -15.70 4.08 -26.76
C ILE A 116 -16.23 5.46 -27.18
N MET A 117 -15.74 6.52 -26.56
CA MET A 117 -16.19 7.90 -26.80
C MET A 117 -15.44 8.61 -27.94
N ALA A 118 -14.34 8.04 -28.42
CA ALA A 118 -13.54 8.54 -29.54
C ALA A 118 -14.08 8.07 -30.91
#